data_AF-A0A9C9X405-F1
#
_entry.id   AF-A0A9C9X405-F1
#
_cell.length_a   1.000
_cell.length_b   1.000
_cell.length_c   1.000
_cell.angle_alpha   90.00
_cell.angle_beta   90.00
_cell.angle_gamma   90.00
#
_symmetry.space_group_name_H-M   'P 1'
#
loop_
_entity.id
_entity.type
_entity.pdbx_description
1 polymer ?
#
loop_
_entity_poly.entity_id
_entity_poly.type
_entity_poly.pdbx_seq_one_letter_code
_entity_poly.pdbx_strand_id
1 'polypeptide(L)' 'MAKDEESYYSRHRDVVLAKMNRKYTEDKKYREATKRRAKARYHEDEAYRKATIERAKARYRRLKQAKNESDSKKTK' A
#
# COMPACT_ATOMS: atom_id res chain seq x y z
N MET A 1 28.40 9.65 3.38
CA MET A 1 28.05 9.96 1.98
C MET A 1 26.71 10.68 1.96
N ALA A 2 26.56 11.64 1.04
CA ALA A 2 25.67 12.80 1.13
C ALA A 2 24.22 12.53 1.55
N LYS A 3 23.73 13.39 2.45
CA LYS A 3 22.31 13.60 2.73
C LYS A 3 21.75 14.54 1.64
N ASP A 4 20.52 14.25 1.23
CA ASP A 4 19.55 15.20 0.67
C ASP A 4 19.73 15.68 -0.78
N GLU A 5 19.67 14.75 -1.74
CA GLU A 5 19.01 15.07 -3.01
C GLU A 5 17.68 14.32 -3.09
N GLU A 6 16.61 15.01 -2.70
CA GLU A 6 15.26 14.49 -2.82
C GLU A 6 14.96 14.26 -4.32
N SER A 7 15.02 12.98 -4.71
CA SER A 7 14.73 12.53 -6.09
C SER A 7 13.46 13.20 -6.60
N TYR A 8 13.41 13.51 -7.90
CA TYR A 8 12.21 14.05 -8.56
C TYR A 8 10.92 13.31 -8.16
N TYR A 9 11.02 11.98 -7.98
CA TYR A 9 9.91 11.14 -7.54
C TYR A 9 9.46 11.36 -6.09
N SER A 10 10.36 11.77 -5.20
CA SER A 10 10.03 12.09 -3.81
C SER A 10 9.32 13.44 -3.72
N ARG A 11 9.83 14.47 -4.41
CA ARG A 11 9.22 15.82 -4.46
C ARG A 11 7.84 15.85 -5.14
N HIS A 12 7.60 14.97 -6.11
CA HIS A 12 6.34 14.91 -6.87
C HIS A 12 5.56 13.62 -6.62
N ARG A 13 5.82 12.94 -5.51
CA ARG A 13 5.23 11.62 -5.20
C ARG A 13 3.71 11.63 -5.31
N ASP A 14 3.07 12.65 -4.77
CA ASP A 14 1.61 12.74 -4.73
C ASP A 14 1.01 12.93 -6.12
N VAL A 15 1.64 13.74 -6.98
CA VAL A 15 1.21 13.94 -8.37
C VAL A 15 1.34 12.65 -9.17
N VAL A 16 2.46 11.94 -8.99
CA VAL A 16 2.69 10.65 -9.67
C VAL A 16 1.68 9.60 -9.20
N LEU A 17 1.44 9.49 -7.89
CA LEU A 17 0.46 8.56 -7.35
C LEU A 17 -0.96 8.90 -7.77
N ALA A 18 -1.35 10.17 -7.77
CA ALA A 18 -2.66 10.62 -8.24
C ALA A 18 -2.89 10.23 -9.71
N LYS A 19 -1.90 10.47 -10.58
CA LYS A 19 -1.95 10.07 -11.99
C LYS A 19 -2.09 8.55 -12.16
N MET A 20 -1.33 7.76 -11.39
CA MET A 20 -1.41 6.29 -11.45
C MET A 20 -2.75 5.76 -10.92
N ASN A 21 -3.26 6.35 -9.83
CA ASN A 21 -4.56 6.00 -9.26
C ASN A 21 -5.68 6.28 -10.25
N ARG A 22 -5.66 7.47 -10.88
CA ARG A 22 -6.62 7.84 -11.94
C ARG A 22 -6.60 6.84 -13.09
N LYS A 23 -5.41 6.47 -13.56
CA LYS A 23 -5.27 5.46 -14.61
C LYS A 23 -5.83 4.10 -14.17
N TYR A 24 -5.60 3.69 -12.93
CA TYR A 24 -6.14 2.44 -12.38
C TYR A 24 -7.67 2.44 -12.25
N THR A 25 -8.27 3.58 -11.93
CA THR A 25 -9.73 3.70 -11.79
C THR A 25 -10.41 3.74 -13.16
N GLU A 26 -9.89 4.52 -14.10
CA GLU A 26 -10.52 4.81 -15.40
C GLU A 26 -10.21 3.73 -16.47
N ASP A 27 -8.99 3.19 -16.52
CA ASP A 27 -8.58 2.21 -17.53
C ASP A 27 -8.74 0.77 -17.00
N LYS A 28 -9.82 0.10 -17.43
CA LYS A 28 -10.11 -1.29 -17.08
C LYS A 28 -9.00 -2.24 -17.53
N LYS A 29 -8.40 -2.05 -18.71
CA LYS A 29 -7.34 -2.93 -19.24
C LYS A 29 -6.08 -2.81 -18.37
N TYR A 30 -5.70 -1.59 -18.01
CA TYR A 30 -4.58 -1.34 -17.10
C TYR A 30 -4.82 -1.95 -15.71
N ARG A 31 -6.02 -1.78 -15.16
CA ARG A 31 -6.41 -2.37 -13.88
C ARG A 31 -6.29 -3.90 -13.88
N GLU A 32 -6.87 -4.57 -14.87
CA GLU A 32 -6.85 -6.03 -14.94
C GLU A 32 -5.44 -6.57 -15.20
N ALA A 33 -4.64 -5.91 -16.04
CA ALA A 33 -3.23 -6.27 -16.22
C ALA A 33 -2.43 -6.15 -14.91
N THR A 34 -2.69 -5.10 -14.13
CA THR A 34 -2.02 -4.87 -12.84
C THR A 34 -2.43 -5.93 -11.81
N LYS A 35 -3.73 -6.24 -11.70
CA LYS A 35 -4.21 -7.33 -10.83
C LYS A 35 -3.60 -8.68 -11.20
N ARG A 36 -3.55 -9.00 -12.49
CA ARG A 36 -2.96 -10.26 -12.98
C ARG A 36 -1.49 -10.38 -12.59
N ARG A 37 -0.70 -9.32 -12.81
CA ARG A 37 0.73 -9.28 -12.42
C ARG A 37 0.91 -9.42 -10.92
N ALA A 38 0.13 -8.71 -10.12
CA ALA A 38 0.19 -8.79 -8.67
C ALA A 38 -0.17 -10.20 -8.15
N LYS A 39 -1.19 -10.84 -8.75
CA LYS A 39 -1.59 -12.21 -8.43
C LYS A 39 -0.49 -13.21 -8.79
N ALA A 40 0.05 -13.14 -10.00
CA ALA A 40 1.15 -14.00 -10.43
C ALA A 40 2.34 -13.89 -9.47
N ARG A 41 2.80 -12.65 -9.20
CA ARG A 41 3.90 -12.41 -8.27
C ARG A 41 3.62 -12.93 -6.86
N TYR A 42 2.40 -12.85 -6.36
CA TYR A 42 2.05 -13.41 -5.05
C TYR A 42 2.23 -14.93 -4.96
N HIS A 43 2.05 -15.65 -6.07
CA HIS A 43 2.21 -17.10 -6.11
C HIS A 43 3.63 -17.53 -6.49
N GLU A 44 4.31 -16.75 -7.33
CA GLU A 44 5.64 -17.09 -7.87
C GLU A 44 6.80 -16.55 -7.02
N ASP A 45 6.63 -15.40 -6.37
CA ASP A 45 7.66 -14.73 -5.57
C ASP A 45 7.33 -14.86 -4.08
N GLU A 46 8.03 -15.79 -3.42
CA GLU A 46 7.82 -16.10 -2.00
C GLU A 46 8.13 -14.90 -1.09
N ALA A 47 9.15 -14.10 -1.43
CA ALA A 47 9.50 -12.90 -0.67
C ALA A 47 8.39 -11.86 -0.74
N TYR A 48 7.83 -11.64 -1.94
CA TYR A 48 6.68 -10.76 -2.12
C TYR A 48 5.43 -11.26 -1.37
N ARG A 49 5.18 -12.58 -1.40
CA ARG A 49 4.10 -13.21 -0.63
C ARG A 49 4.24 -12.97 0.87
N LYS A 50 5.40 -13.30 1.44
CA LYS A 50 5.70 -13.11 2.87
C LYS A 50 5.53 -11.64 3.28
N ALA A 51 6.11 -10.71 2.54
CA ALA A 51 5.97 -9.28 2.80
C ALA A 51 4.51 -8.81 2.75
N THR A 52 3.71 -9.35 1.83
CA THR A 52 2.29 -9.02 1.72
C THR A 52 1.48 -9.52 2.93
N ILE A 53 1.75 -10.73 3.40
CA ILE A 53 1.14 -11.30 4.60
C ILE A 53 1.50 -10.47 5.84
N GLU A 54 2.77 -10.12 6.01
CA GLU A 54 3.22 -9.34 7.17
C GLU A 54 2.61 -7.94 7.20
N ARG A 55 2.52 -7.27 6.04
CA ARG A 55 1.78 -5.99 5.93
C ARG A 55 0.32 -6.14 6.33
N ALA A 56 -0.35 -7.22 5.95
CA ALA A 56 -1.74 -7.47 6.31
C ALA A 56 -1.90 -7.68 7.82
N LYS A 57 -1.03 -8.49 8.45
CA LYS A 57 -1.00 -8.68 9.91
C LYS A 57 -0.75 -7.38 10.66
N ALA A 58 0.22 -6.58 10.22
CA ALA A 58 0.53 -5.29 10.82
C ALA A 58 -0.66 -4.33 10.76
N ARG A 59 -1.33 -4.26 9.60
CA ARG A 59 -2.56 -3.46 9.45
C ARG A 59 -3.66 -3.92 10.40
N TYR A 60 -3.90 -5.22 10.51
CA TYR A 60 -4.89 -5.77 11.43
C TYR A 60 -4.58 -5.40 12.89
N ARG A 61 -3.32 -5.57 13.32
CA ARG A 61 -2.88 -5.18 14.67
C ARG A 61 -3.13 -3.71 14.96
N ARG A 62 -2.77 -2.83 14.02
CA ARG A 62 -3.01 -1.38 14.14
C ARG A 62 -4.50 -1.04 14.26
N LEU A 63 -5.35 -1.64 13.41
CA LEU A 63 -6.79 -1.40 13.46
C LEU A 63 -7.41 -1.90 14.76
N LYS A 64 -6.95 -3.05 15.26
CA LYS A 64 -7.39 -3.59 16.56
C LYS A 64 -7.01 -2.66 17.72
N GLN A 65 -5.79 -2.13 17.73
CA GLN A 65 -5.34 -1.15 18.73
C GLN A 65 -6.19 0.11 18.70
N ALA A 66 -6.39 0.70 17.51
CA ALA A 66 -7.22 1.89 17.34
C ALA A 66 -8.67 1.69 17.83
N LYS A 67 -9.25 0.50 17.61
CA LYS A 67 -10.58 0.14 18.13
C LYS A 67 -10.60 0.07 19.66
N ASN A 68 -9.62 -0.61 20.26
CA ASN A 68 -9.53 -0.70 21.72
C ASN A 68 -9.36 0.68 22.37
N GLU A 69 -8.62 1.58 21.73
CA GLU A 69 -8.46 2.98 22.17
C GLU A 69 -9.77 3.78 22.03
N SER A 70 -10.54 3.60 20.95
CA SER A 70 -11.85 4.26 20.82
C SER A 70 -12.86 3.74 21.84
N ASP A 71 -12.86 2.43 22.11
CA ASP A 71 -13.79 1.80 23.04
C ASP A 71 -13.48 2.21 24.50
N SER A 72 -12.21 2.36 24.87
CA SER A 72 -11.80 2.84 26.20
C SER A 72 -12.04 4.34 26.44
N LYS A 73 -12.08 5.16 25.38
CA LYS A 73 -12.45 6.59 25.45
C LYS A 73 -13.95 6.82 25.54
N LYS A 74 -14.77 5.82 25.21
CA LYS A 74 -16.24 5.90 25.24
C LYS A 74 -16.84 5.49 26.60
N THR A 75 -16.07 4.80 27.43
CA THR A 75 -16.44 4.32 28.77
C THR A 75 -15.96 5.23 29.91
N LYS A 76 -15.34 6.36 29.59
CA LYS A 76 -15.07 7.48 30.50
C LYS A 76 -15.91 8.67 30.09
#